data_AF-A0A7C6HLU5-F1
#
_entry.id   AF-A0A7C6HLU5-F1
#
_cell.length_a   1.000
_cell.length_b   1.000
_cell.length_c   1.000
_cell.angle_alpha   90.00
_cell.angle_beta   90.00
_cell.angle_gamma   90.00
#
_symmetry.space_group_name_H-M   'P 1'
#
loop_
_entity.id
_entity.type
_entity.pdbx_description
1 polymer ?
#
loop_
_entity_poly.entity_id
_entity_poly.type
_entity_poly.pdbx_seq_one_letter_code
_entity_poly.pdbx_strand_id
1 'polypeptide(L)'
;MANKTRDENVPLEGKHRWKTPVLVIIVVLIILSIVGCDNVLAKLIPQEDSSPDGLTLSLVSERSMSSLELAHSLALAVRSDRSAESVYFSIPKVQTDDLDDTAFFQFIQAIKRGISGQVTEIISINNEEKELILASLEGGNPSIYELAQQSDFYALVDEDNSNNPGFIIAIQKDEDGSAYLDQDWILGIITLDNYMALYFEAIDDNNFNALHSLLAGGTNPASKIEEDVLIARCQTTLAYYQNSIEAEKDQIELKSIYPGYAEVEQFAALTSNLNQRVRRTIRFKEQGNSLLAIDPVIETLSHQDLDVKVGGETIIAFDEDTEELRVSSETFDKILGTPLSHGNDTCFRTADGRNVFTVEYPGIILTVLGECTDGHQKWSGVLTRAEISYSNFEMGSGLSPGLHINELYLRYPFARENEYLLQRQFEEVTITLAVQVETGYITKLTLTSDY
;
A
#
# COMPACT_ATOMS: atom_id res chain seq x y z
N MET A 1 52.65 39.37 30.07
CA MET A 1 52.16 40.62 30.68
C MET A 1 50.77 40.32 31.22
N ALA A 2 50.60 39.98 32.51
CA ALA A 2 50.28 40.88 33.64
C ALA A 2 49.00 41.71 33.37
N ASN A 3 48.00 41.87 34.22
CA ASN A 3 47.68 41.61 35.64
C ASN A 3 46.14 41.85 35.74
N LYS A 4 45.32 41.09 36.48
CA LYS A 4 45.01 41.20 37.92
C LYS A 4 44.31 42.51 38.35
N THR A 5 43.06 42.39 38.83
CA THR A 5 42.40 43.01 40.02
C THR A 5 40.90 42.61 39.97
N ARG A 6 40.26 41.86 40.88
CA ARG A 6 40.16 41.83 42.35
C ARG A 6 39.41 43.04 42.93
N ASP A 7 38.30 42.77 43.64
CA ASP A 7 37.95 43.25 45.00
C ASP A 7 36.59 42.63 45.43
N GLU A 8 36.56 41.76 46.47
CA GLU A 8 36.35 42.00 47.94
C GLU A 8 34.86 41.87 48.35
N ASN A 9 34.44 40.77 49.00
CA ASN A 9 34.36 40.48 50.47
C ASN A 9 33.30 41.31 51.24
N VAL A 10 32.12 40.75 51.60
CA VAL A 10 31.70 40.10 52.89
C VAL A 10 31.37 41.14 54.01
N PRO A 11 30.19 41.13 54.70
CA PRO A 11 29.83 40.20 55.81
C PRO A 11 28.35 39.73 55.84
N LEU A 12 28.01 38.47 56.21
CA LEU A 12 27.89 37.81 57.53
C LEU A 12 26.69 38.22 58.42
N GLU A 13 25.84 37.21 58.65
CA GLU A 13 25.03 36.87 59.84
C GLU A 13 23.87 37.76 60.32
N GLY A 14 22.68 37.13 60.31
CA GLY A 14 21.50 37.52 61.07
C GLY A 14 20.51 36.36 61.18
N LYS A 15 20.80 35.39 62.05
CA LYS A 15 19.86 34.34 62.49
C LYS A 15 18.72 34.96 63.30
N HIS A 16 17.46 34.66 62.97
CA HIS A 16 16.51 34.17 63.98
C HIS A 16 15.33 33.41 63.36
N ARG A 17 15.18 32.17 63.82
CA ARG A 17 14.12 31.20 63.50
C ARG A 17 12.85 31.54 64.28
N TRP A 18 11.70 31.43 63.62
CA TRP A 18 10.48 30.82 64.18
C TRP A 18 9.64 30.34 62.98
N LYS A 19 9.82 29.09 62.55
CA LYS A 19 9.05 27.89 62.94
C LYS A 19 7.57 28.00 62.52
N THR A 20 7.13 26.94 61.82
CA THR A 20 5.78 26.61 61.30
C THR A 20 5.35 27.37 60.03
N PRO A 21 5.62 26.80 58.83
CA PRO A 21 4.54 26.07 58.14
C PRO A 21 4.96 24.77 57.44
N VAL A 22 6.23 24.37 57.48
CA VAL A 22 6.72 23.21 56.71
C VAL A 22 6.19 21.88 57.26
N LEU A 23 5.99 21.76 58.57
CA LEU A 23 5.47 20.52 59.16
C LEU A 23 3.95 20.37 58.96
N VAL A 24 3.20 21.46 58.84
CA VAL A 24 1.77 21.44 58.48
C VAL A 24 1.60 21.13 56.99
N ILE A 25 2.46 21.65 56.12
CA ILE A 25 2.43 21.33 54.69
C ILE A 25 2.80 19.86 54.44
N ILE A 26 3.77 19.31 55.18
CA ILE A 26 4.11 17.89 55.05
C ILE A 26 3.01 16.99 55.62
N VAL A 27 2.37 17.35 56.75
CA VAL A 27 1.24 16.57 57.28
C VAL A 27 -0.01 16.70 56.38
N VAL A 28 -0.26 17.85 55.77
CA VAL A 28 -1.35 18.02 54.78
C VAL A 28 -1.06 17.28 53.49
N LEU A 29 0.20 17.23 53.01
CA LEU A 29 0.60 16.42 51.86
C LEU A 29 0.56 14.91 52.16
N ILE A 30 0.88 14.49 53.39
CA ILE A 30 0.74 13.09 53.83
C ILE A 30 -0.73 12.72 54.01
N ILE A 31 -1.59 13.61 54.53
CA ILE A 31 -3.04 13.36 54.62
C ILE A 31 -3.69 13.41 53.23
N LEU A 32 -3.25 14.26 52.31
CA LEU A 32 -3.72 14.28 50.92
C LEU A 32 -3.18 13.12 50.06
N SER A 33 -2.10 12.46 50.47
CA SER A 33 -1.64 11.20 49.85
C SER A 33 -2.21 9.96 50.53
N ILE A 34 -2.90 10.10 51.67
CA ILE A 34 -3.59 9.01 52.38
C ILE A 34 -5.13 9.14 52.25
N VAL A 35 -5.66 10.25 51.73
CA VAL A 35 -7.10 10.45 51.52
C VAL A 35 -7.38 10.93 50.08
N GLY A 36 -7.60 9.96 49.18
CA GLY A 36 -8.17 10.13 47.84
C GLY A 36 -7.15 9.89 46.72
N CYS A 37 -7.08 8.75 46.04
CA CYS A 37 -8.14 7.84 45.64
C CYS A 37 -7.71 6.38 45.85
N ASP A 38 -8.12 5.78 46.97
CA ASP A 38 -8.26 4.33 47.03
C ASP A 38 -9.56 3.93 46.30
N ASN A 39 -9.38 3.18 45.21
CA ASN A 39 -10.19 2.03 44.85
C ASN A 39 -11.69 2.22 44.51
N VAL A 40 -11.96 2.95 43.42
CA VAL A 40 -13.13 2.67 42.57
C VAL A 40 -12.81 1.58 41.53
N LEU A 41 -11.54 1.39 41.16
CA LEU A 41 -11.12 0.37 40.18
C LEU A 41 -10.96 -1.05 40.79
N ALA A 42 -10.59 -1.16 42.07
CA ALA A 42 -10.51 -2.45 42.76
C ALA A 42 -11.88 -3.04 43.17
N LYS A 43 -12.98 -2.36 42.84
CA LYS A 43 -14.35 -2.87 43.03
C LYS A 43 -14.98 -3.46 41.75
N LEU A 44 -14.24 -3.45 40.64
CA LEU A 44 -14.67 -3.96 39.33
C LEU A 44 -13.80 -5.12 38.80
N ILE A 45 -12.77 -5.52 39.54
CA ILE A 45 -11.95 -6.69 39.24
C ILE A 45 -11.98 -7.60 40.47
N PRO A 46 -12.62 -8.78 40.42
CA PRO A 46 -12.45 -9.76 41.49
C PRO A 46 -10.98 -10.18 41.51
N GLN A 47 -10.33 -10.06 42.66
CA GLN A 47 -9.05 -10.71 42.91
C GLN A 47 -9.24 -12.23 42.72
N GLU A 48 -8.36 -12.83 41.93
CA GLU A 48 -8.17 -14.27 41.85
C GLU A 48 -7.79 -14.82 43.22
N ASP A 49 -8.78 -15.38 43.93
CA ASP A 49 -8.56 -16.34 44.99
C ASP A 49 -8.96 -17.73 44.48
N SER A 50 -7.96 -18.59 44.35
CA SER A 50 -7.96 -20.06 44.24
C SER A 50 -9.29 -20.82 44.42
N SER A 51 -10.00 -21.10 43.33
CA SER A 51 -10.67 -22.39 43.02
C SER A 51 -11.39 -22.35 41.66
N PRO A 52 -11.53 -23.50 40.96
CA PRO A 52 -12.05 -23.55 39.60
C PRO A 52 -13.57 -23.66 39.63
N ASP A 53 -14.28 -22.53 39.68
CA ASP A 53 -15.70 -22.51 39.36
C ASP A 53 -15.97 -21.35 38.40
N GLY A 54 -16.64 -21.69 37.30
CA GLY A 54 -16.71 -20.89 36.09
C GLY A 54 -17.24 -19.48 36.27
N LEU A 55 -16.67 -18.56 35.50
CA LEU A 55 -17.35 -17.35 35.06
C LEU A 55 -18.51 -17.76 34.14
N THR A 56 -19.61 -18.21 34.74
CA THR A 56 -20.91 -18.21 34.07
C THR A 56 -21.42 -16.77 34.09
N LEU A 57 -21.15 -16.02 33.02
CA LEU A 57 -21.98 -14.88 32.62
C LEU A 57 -23.34 -15.45 32.19
N SER A 58 -24.19 -15.78 33.17
CA SER A 58 -25.58 -16.10 32.93
C SER A 58 -26.40 -14.87 33.28
N LEU A 59 -26.86 -14.18 32.24
CA LEU A 59 -28.19 -13.60 32.09
C LEU A 59 -28.20 -12.90 30.73
N VAL A 60 -28.87 -13.52 29.77
CA VAL A 60 -29.34 -12.84 28.55
C VAL A 60 -30.03 -11.57 29.02
N SER A 61 -29.41 -10.42 28.79
CA SER A 61 -30.04 -9.14 29.03
C SER A 61 -31.17 -9.01 28.00
N GLU A 62 -32.44 -9.03 28.43
CA GLU A 62 -33.56 -8.69 27.52
C GLU A 62 -33.48 -7.24 27.02
N ARG A 63 -32.61 -6.42 27.60
CA ARG A 63 -32.34 -5.06 27.16
C ARG A 63 -31.33 -5.06 26.02
N SER A 64 -31.71 -4.43 24.92
CA SER A 64 -30.81 -4.14 23.79
C SER A 64 -29.60 -3.33 24.24
N MET A 65 -28.42 -3.75 23.76
CA MET A 65 -27.15 -3.06 23.92
C MET A 65 -27.11 -1.82 23.02
N SER A 66 -26.52 -0.75 23.51
CA SER A 66 -26.13 0.39 22.67
C SER A 66 -24.99 0.03 21.72
N SER A 67 -24.77 0.87 20.70
CA SER A 67 -23.69 0.72 19.73
C SER A 67 -22.30 0.56 20.38
N LEU A 68 -22.01 1.40 21.39
CA LEU A 68 -20.76 1.33 22.16
C LEU A 68 -20.66 0.06 23.01
N GLU A 69 -21.77 -0.43 23.60
CA GLU A 69 -21.79 -1.69 24.35
C GLU A 69 -21.53 -2.90 23.44
N LEU A 70 -22.04 -2.89 22.20
CA LEU A 70 -21.70 -3.90 21.19
C LEU A 70 -20.22 -3.82 20.80
N ALA A 71 -19.67 -2.61 20.58
CA ALA A 71 -18.25 -2.45 20.30
C ALA A 71 -17.36 -3.00 21.45
N HIS A 72 -17.72 -2.74 22.71
CA HIS A 72 -17.04 -3.35 23.86
C HIS A 72 -17.14 -4.87 23.88
N SER A 73 -18.31 -5.42 23.56
CA SER A 73 -18.50 -6.87 23.44
C SER A 73 -17.59 -7.48 22.37
N LEU A 74 -17.50 -6.86 21.18
CA LEU A 74 -16.59 -7.30 20.12
C LEU A 74 -15.12 -7.22 20.55
N ALA A 75 -14.69 -6.15 21.21
CA ALA A 75 -13.34 -6.02 21.74
C ALA A 75 -13.01 -7.11 22.77
N LEU A 76 -13.97 -7.50 23.61
CA LEU A 76 -13.82 -8.62 24.55
C LEU A 76 -13.70 -9.97 23.84
N ALA A 77 -14.42 -10.16 22.73
CA ALA A 77 -14.34 -11.38 21.93
C ALA A 77 -12.98 -11.52 21.23
N VAL A 78 -12.43 -10.43 20.71
CA VAL A 78 -11.09 -10.40 20.09
C VAL A 78 -9.98 -10.82 21.06
N ARG A 79 -10.09 -10.44 22.34
CA ARG A 79 -9.05 -10.68 23.36
C ARG A 79 -8.75 -12.17 23.60
N SER A 80 -9.73 -13.07 23.44
CA SER A 80 -9.50 -14.52 23.59
C SER A 80 -10.55 -15.38 22.89
N ASP A 81 -10.17 -16.52 22.32
CA ASP A 81 -11.13 -17.36 21.58
C ASP A 81 -12.21 -17.97 22.50
N ARG A 82 -11.86 -18.21 23.78
CA ARG A 82 -12.82 -18.68 24.80
C ARG A 82 -13.84 -17.60 25.19
N SER A 83 -13.55 -16.32 24.99
CA SER A 83 -14.51 -15.24 25.25
C SER A 83 -15.49 -15.03 24.10
N ALA A 84 -15.13 -15.34 22.86
CA ALA A 84 -16.00 -15.13 21.69
C ALA A 84 -17.36 -15.85 21.81
N GLU A 85 -17.37 -17.13 22.20
CA GLU A 85 -18.61 -17.89 22.40
C GLU A 85 -19.49 -17.27 23.50
N SER A 86 -18.88 -16.95 24.65
CA SER A 86 -19.61 -16.32 25.76
C SER A 86 -20.17 -14.93 25.41
N VAL A 87 -19.45 -14.18 24.58
CA VAL A 87 -19.87 -12.87 24.08
C VAL A 87 -21.05 -13.03 23.13
N TYR A 88 -20.98 -13.95 22.17
CA TYR A 88 -22.08 -14.21 21.24
C TYR A 88 -23.39 -14.47 21.99
N PHE A 89 -23.38 -15.38 22.97
CA PHE A 89 -24.58 -15.70 23.76
C PHE A 89 -25.01 -14.58 24.73
N SER A 90 -24.18 -13.58 24.97
CA SER A 90 -24.53 -12.40 25.77
C SER A 90 -25.26 -11.32 24.97
N ILE A 91 -25.11 -11.31 23.63
CA ILE A 91 -25.77 -10.37 22.74
C ILE A 91 -27.24 -10.79 22.57
N PRO A 92 -28.22 -9.87 22.73
CA PRO A 92 -29.62 -10.17 22.48
C PRO A 92 -29.86 -10.64 21.05
N LYS A 93 -30.63 -11.71 20.86
CA LYS A 93 -30.92 -12.29 19.52
C LYS A 93 -31.51 -11.29 18.52
N VAL A 94 -32.24 -10.29 19.00
CA VAL A 94 -32.80 -9.22 18.16
C VAL A 94 -31.72 -8.30 17.57
N GLN A 95 -30.49 -8.35 18.08
CA GLN A 95 -29.34 -7.55 17.64
C GLN A 95 -28.28 -8.38 16.89
N THR A 96 -28.53 -9.68 16.67
CA THR A 96 -27.64 -10.55 15.90
C THR A 96 -28.14 -10.80 14.48
N ASP A 97 -29.34 -10.32 14.10
CA ASP A 97 -29.86 -10.44 12.73
C ASP A 97 -29.70 -11.84 12.10
N ASP A 98 -30.17 -12.87 12.80
CA ASP A 98 -30.03 -14.29 12.40
C ASP A 98 -28.59 -14.79 12.16
N LEU A 99 -27.56 -14.01 12.55
CA LEU A 99 -26.17 -14.41 12.55
C LEU A 99 -25.97 -15.64 13.45
N ASP A 100 -25.41 -16.71 12.88
CA ASP A 100 -25.04 -17.90 13.63
C ASP A 100 -23.70 -17.74 14.37
N ASP A 101 -23.48 -18.61 15.35
CA ASP A 101 -22.29 -18.62 16.20
C ASP A 101 -20.99 -18.86 15.42
N THR A 102 -21.07 -19.61 14.32
CA THR A 102 -19.94 -19.97 13.47
C THR A 102 -19.46 -18.77 12.68
N ALA A 103 -20.38 -18.04 12.04
CA ALA A 103 -20.11 -16.80 11.33
C ALA A 103 -19.58 -15.73 12.30
N PHE A 104 -20.20 -15.59 13.47
CA PHE A 104 -19.67 -14.68 14.51
C PHE A 104 -18.22 -15.03 14.89
N PHE A 105 -17.90 -16.31 15.10
CA PHE A 105 -16.55 -16.72 15.44
C PHE A 105 -15.54 -16.42 14.31
N GLN A 106 -15.89 -16.72 13.06
CA GLN A 106 -15.03 -16.43 11.90
C GLN A 106 -14.78 -14.93 11.74
N PHE A 107 -15.81 -14.11 11.95
CA PHE A 107 -15.69 -12.66 11.96
C PHE A 107 -14.72 -12.15 13.03
N ILE A 108 -14.81 -12.67 14.25
CA ILE A 108 -13.88 -12.33 15.33
C ILE A 108 -12.45 -12.74 14.96
N GLN A 109 -12.25 -13.90 14.33
CA GLN A 109 -10.91 -14.32 13.85
C GLN A 109 -10.36 -13.38 12.77
N ALA A 110 -11.20 -12.92 11.84
CA ALA A 110 -10.80 -11.96 10.81
C ALA A 110 -10.35 -10.63 11.42
N ILE A 111 -11.13 -10.06 12.35
CA ILE A 111 -10.78 -8.81 13.05
C ILE A 111 -9.48 -8.97 13.85
N LYS A 112 -9.33 -10.11 14.55
CA LYS A 112 -8.17 -10.38 15.40
C LYS A 112 -6.85 -10.35 14.64
N ARG A 113 -6.83 -10.64 13.33
CA ARG A 113 -5.62 -10.55 12.48
C ARG A 113 -5.07 -9.13 12.34
N GLY A 114 -5.91 -8.10 12.51
CA GLY A 114 -5.50 -6.71 12.44
C GLY A 114 -5.13 -6.09 13.78
N ILE A 115 -5.17 -6.87 14.86
CA ILE A 115 -4.92 -6.41 16.23
C ILE A 115 -3.72 -7.18 16.75
N SER A 116 -2.62 -6.46 17.00
CA SER A 116 -1.32 -7.08 17.33
C SER A 116 -1.16 -7.36 18.82
N GLY A 117 -1.87 -6.61 19.66
CA GLY A 117 -1.78 -6.68 21.11
C GLY A 117 -3.13 -6.67 21.82
N GLN A 118 -3.12 -6.36 23.11
CA GLN A 118 -4.34 -6.24 23.88
C GLN A 118 -5.04 -4.91 23.58
N VAL A 119 -6.36 -4.95 23.30
CA VAL A 119 -7.18 -3.74 23.18
C VAL A 119 -7.25 -3.03 24.54
N THR A 120 -6.82 -1.78 24.59
CA THR A 120 -6.79 -0.93 25.78
C THR A 120 -7.89 0.13 25.79
N GLU A 121 -8.26 0.61 24.60
CA GLU A 121 -9.21 1.70 24.44
C GLU A 121 -10.12 1.47 23.23
N ILE A 122 -11.35 1.99 23.31
CA ILE A 122 -12.29 2.05 22.21
C ILE A 122 -12.67 3.51 22.00
N ILE A 123 -12.41 4.03 20.81
CA ILE A 123 -12.59 5.43 20.46
C ILE A 123 -13.59 5.55 19.31
N SER A 124 -14.58 6.43 19.41
CA SER A 124 -15.41 6.76 18.24
C SER A 124 -14.58 7.51 17.22
N ILE A 125 -14.56 7.04 15.97
CA ILE A 125 -13.84 7.77 14.91
C ILE A 125 -14.58 9.06 14.56
N ASN A 126 -13.85 10.01 13.98
CA ASN A 126 -14.43 11.28 13.55
C ASN A 126 -15.08 11.17 12.15
N ASN A 127 -15.82 12.21 11.75
CA ASN A 127 -16.50 12.21 10.46
C ASN A 127 -15.53 12.19 9.27
N GLU A 128 -14.35 12.80 9.37
CA GLU A 128 -13.37 12.80 8.27
C GLU A 128 -12.83 11.38 8.02
N GLU A 129 -12.54 10.62 9.08
CA GLU A 129 -12.15 9.21 9.01
C GLU A 129 -13.28 8.34 8.45
N LYS A 130 -14.53 8.59 8.88
CA LYS A 130 -15.69 7.90 8.32
C LYS A 130 -15.83 8.14 6.82
N GLU A 131 -15.65 9.36 6.34
CA GLU A 131 -15.71 9.67 4.89
C GLU A 131 -14.61 8.94 4.10
N LEU A 132 -13.42 8.72 4.67
CA LEU A 132 -12.37 7.92 4.02
C LEU A 132 -12.75 6.44 3.88
N ILE A 133 -13.44 5.88 4.88
CA ILE A 133 -13.96 4.51 4.82
C ILE A 133 -15.06 4.43 3.75
N LEU A 134 -16.00 5.37 3.76
CA LEU A 134 -17.08 5.43 2.77
C LEU A 134 -16.53 5.55 1.34
N ALA A 135 -15.53 6.40 1.11
CA ALA A 135 -14.85 6.52 -0.18
C ALA A 135 -14.16 5.21 -0.62
N SER A 136 -13.74 4.38 0.33
CA SER A 136 -13.13 3.07 0.02
C SER A 136 -14.16 2.02 -0.38
N LEU A 137 -15.40 2.15 0.09
CA LEU A 137 -16.55 1.31 -0.25
C LEU A 137 -17.33 1.82 -1.47
N GLU A 138 -17.04 3.03 -1.94
CA GLU A 138 -17.69 3.62 -3.10
C GLU A 138 -17.40 2.80 -4.38
N GLY A 139 -18.46 2.45 -5.11
CA GLY A 139 -18.37 1.63 -6.32
C GLY A 139 -18.40 0.11 -6.10
N GLY A 140 -18.44 -0.34 -4.83
CA GLY A 140 -18.72 -1.74 -4.46
C GLY A 140 -20.22 -2.04 -4.39
N ASN A 141 -20.62 -2.92 -3.48
CA ASN A 141 -22.03 -3.27 -3.25
C ASN A 141 -22.83 -2.06 -2.68
N PRO A 142 -23.88 -1.56 -3.38
CA PRO A 142 -24.67 -0.42 -2.91
C PRO A 142 -25.34 -0.62 -1.55
N SER A 143 -25.78 -1.84 -1.23
CA SER A 143 -26.42 -2.15 0.05
C SER A 143 -25.43 -2.07 1.21
N ILE A 144 -24.20 -2.56 1.01
CA ILE A 144 -23.11 -2.41 1.98
C ILE A 144 -22.75 -0.94 2.19
N TYR A 145 -22.70 -0.16 1.11
CA TYR A 145 -22.41 1.26 1.20
C TYR A 145 -23.48 2.01 2.02
N GLU A 146 -24.77 1.71 1.80
CA GLU A 146 -25.87 2.27 2.60
C GLU A 146 -25.78 1.87 4.08
N LEU A 147 -25.50 0.59 4.37
CA LEU A 147 -25.25 0.11 5.73
C LEU A 147 -24.08 0.86 6.39
N ALA A 148 -22.99 1.08 5.67
CA ALA A 148 -21.84 1.83 6.16
C ALA A 148 -22.21 3.28 6.52
N GLN A 149 -23.05 3.94 5.73
CA GLN A 149 -23.50 5.31 6.02
C GLN A 149 -24.27 5.40 7.34
N GLN A 150 -25.08 4.38 7.65
CA GLN A 150 -25.91 4.31 8.85
C GLN A 150 -25.15 3.78 10.08
N SER A 151 -23.96 3.22 9.88
CA SER A 151 -23.14 2.62 10.94
C SER A 151 -22.43 3.66 11.82
N ASP A 152 -22.26 3.31 13.09
CA ASP A 152 -21.23 3.91 13.95
C ASP A 152 -19.91 3.16 13.78
N PHE A 153 -18.81 3.89 13.83
CA PHE A 153 -17.48 3.31 13.69
C PHE A 153 -16.64 3.59 14.93
N TYR A 154 -15.91 2.56 15.35
CA TYR A 154 -15.06 2.60 16.54
C TYR A 154 -13.68 2.06 16.22
N ALA A 155 -12.65 2.76 16.66
CA ALA A 155 -11.28 2.29 16.67
C ALA A 155 -11.00 1.45 17.92
N LEU A 156 -10.46 0.25 17.71
CA LEU A 156 -9.92 -0.62 18.76
C LEU A 156 -8.41 -0.37 18.87
N VAL A 157 -8.00 0.34 19.92
CA VAL A 157 -6.59 0.73 20.12
C VAL A 157 -5.88 -0.34 20.94
N ASP A 158 -4.75 -0.86 20.44
CA ASP A 158 -3.95 -1.87 21.13
C ASP A 158 -2.66 -1.30 21.77
N GLU A 159 -2.07 -2.05 22.70
CA GLU A 159 -0.86 -1.64 23.46
C GLU A 159 0.37 -1.40 22.57
N ASP A 160 0.48 -2.13 21.46
CA ASP A 160 1.71 -2.22 20.68
C ASP A 160 1.81 -1.12 19.60
N ASN A 161 0.72 -0.38 19.33
CA ASN A 161 0.64 0.50 18.16
C ASN A 161 0.29 1.96 18.49
N SER A 162 1.05 2.59 19.41
CA SER A 162 0.85 3.98 19.87
C SER A 162 0.81 5.08 18.78
N ASN A 163 1.18 4.78 17.53
CA ASN A 163 1.14 5.70 16.39
C ASN A 163 0.05 5.36 15.34
N ASN A 164 -0.74 4.30 15.54
CA ASN A 164 -1.79 3.86 14.64
C ASN A 164 -3.17 4.23 15.26
N PRO A 165 -4.14 4.78 14.51
CA PRO A 165 -5.47 5.11 15.03
C PRO A 165 -6.29 3.94 15.60
N GLY A 166 -5.76 2.72 15.63
CA GLY A 166 -6.46 1.50 16.07
C GLY A 166 -7.16 0.78 14.92
N PHE A 167 -7.58 -0.45 15.16
CA PHE A 167 -8.31 -1.25 14.16
C PHE A 167 -9.78 -0.86 14.16
N ILE A 168 -10.28 -0.34 13.05
CA ILE A 168 -11.63 0.21 12.97
C ILE A 168 -12.66 -0.88 12.72
N ILE A 169 -13.69 -0.93 13.57
CA ILE A 169 -14.89 -1.77 13.42
C ILE A 169 -16.13 -0.90 13.20
N ALA A 170 -17.16 -1.48 12.58
CA ALA A 170 -18.45 -0.83 12.37
C ALA A 170 -19.54 -1.57 13.14
N ILE A 171 -20.51 -0.81 13.66
CA ILE A 171 -21.74 -1.31 14.27
C ILE A 171 -22.92 -0.70 13.52
N GLN A 172 -23.76 -1.54 12.93
CA GLN A 172 -24.92 -1.11 12.13
C GLN A 172 -26.04 -0.59 13.03
N LYS A 173 -26.89 0.25 12.44
CA LYS A 173 -28.10 0.79 13.07
C LYS A 173 -29.30 0.53 12.19
N ASP A 174 -30.40 0.14 12.82
CA ASP A 174 -31.68 -0.03 12.12
C ASP A 174 -32.37 1.33 11.90
N GLU A 175 -33.55 1.31 11.27
CA GLU A 175 -34.34 2.51 11.00
C GLU A 175 -34.72 3.29 12.28
N ASP A 176 -34.83 2.59 13.42
CA ASP A 176 -35.13 3.17 14.73
C ASP A 176 -33.87 3.67 15.46
N GLY A 177 -32.68 3.48 14.87
CA GLY A 177 -31.38 3.83 15.42
C GLY A 177 -30.85 2.82 16.46
N SER A 178 -31.48 1.66 16.59
CA SER A 178 -31.03 0.57 17.46
C SER A 178 -29.83 -0.12 16.82
N ALA A 179 -28.80 -0.37 17.63
CA ALA A 179 -27.59 -0.99 17.15
C ALA A 179 -27.77 -2.51 16.96
N TYR A 180 -27.17 -3.08 15.93
CA TYR A 180 -27.14 -4.52 15.70
C TYR A 180 -25.89 -4.94 14.91
N LEU A 181 -25.66 -6.24 14.87
CA LEU A 181 -24.66 -6.88 14.02
C LEU A 181 -25.35 -7.40 12.77
N ASP A 182 -25.11 -6.74 11.65
CA ASP A 182 -25.72 -7.09 10.37
C ASP A 182 -25.07 -8.35 9.77
N GLN A 183 -25.91 -9.27 9.30
CA GLN A 183 -25.43 -10.55 8.76
C GLN A 183 -24.62 -10.36 7.47
N ASP A 184 -25.08 -9.52 6.55
CA ASP A 184 -24.44 -9.28 5.25
C ASP A 184 -23.08 -8.59 5.43
N TRP A 185 -22.99 -7.66 6.38
CA TRP A 185 -21.73 -7.02 6.78
C TRP A 185 -20.71 -8.07 7.27
N ILE A 186 -21.14 -8.92 8.20
CA ILE A 186 -20.25 -9.94 8.78
C ILE A 186 -19.82 -10.96 7.72
N LEU A 187 -20.75 -11.49 6.93
CA LEU A 187 -20.43 -12.45 5.87
C LEU A 187 -19.55 -11.86 4.79
N GLY A 188 -19.71 -10.57 4.47
CA GLY A 188 -18.84 -9.86 3.53
C GLY A 188 -17.40 -9.75 4.02
N ILE A 189 -17.18 -9.48 5.31
CA ILE A 189 -15.85 -9.47 5.93
C ILE A 189 -15.23 -10.86 5.90
N ILE A 190 -15.98 -11.91 6.26
CA ILE A 190 -15.50 -13.30 6.23
C ILE A 190 -15.12 -13.72 4.81
N THR A 191 -15.94 -13.37 3.83
CA THR A 191 -15.68 -13.68 2.40
C THR A 191 -14.37 -13.05 1.95
N LEU A 192 -14.14 -11.79 2.32
CA LEU A 192 -12.92 -11.08 1.97
C LEU A 192 -11.69 -11.63 2.68
N ASP A 193 -11.81 -11.94 3.97
CA ASP A 193 -10.74 -12.56 4.75
C ASP A 193 -10.30 -13.91 4.16
N ASN A 194 -11.26 -14.75 3.77
CA ASN A 194 -10.98 -16.02 3.09
C ASN A 194 -10.31 -15.81 1.72
N TYR A 195 -10.77 -14.83 0.93
CA TYR A 195 -10.16 -14.51 -0.35
C TYR A 195 -8.69 -14.08 -0.18
N MET A 196 -8.40 -13.21 0.79
CA MET A 196 -7.03 -12.78 1.09
C MET A 196 -6.15 -13.96 1.52
N ALA A 197 -6.66 -14.82 2.41
CA ALA A 197 -5.93 -16.00 2.85
C ALA A 197 -5.58 -16.92 1.68
N LEU A 198 -6.53 -17.20 0.78
CA LEU A 198 -6.31 -18.01 -0.42
C LEU A 198 -5.32 -17.35 -1.40
N TYR A 199 -5.36 -16.02 -1.53
CA TYR A 199 -4.42 -15.29 -2.39
C TYR A 199 -2.98 -15.45 -1.90
N PHE A 200 -2.73 -15.21 -0.61
CA PHE A 200 -1.40 -15.35 -0.03
C PHE A 200 -0.94 -16.82 0.02
N GLU A 201 -1.83 -17.77 0.32
CA GLU A 201 -1.52 -19.20 0.28
C GLU A 201 -1.10 -19.64 -1.14
N ALA A 202 -1.81 -19.19 -2.17
CA ALA A 202 -1.45 -19.49 -3.56
C ALA A 202 -0.07 -18.94 -3.94
N ILE A 203 0.32 -17.80 -3.39
CA ILE A 203 1.65 -17.20 -3.58
C ILE A 203 2.72 -18.00 -2.82
N ASP A 204 2.47 -18.29 -1.54
CA ASP A 204 3.40 -18.98 -0.65
C ASP A 204 3.72 -20.40 -1.14
N ASP A 205 2.70 -21.10 -1.67
CA ASP A 205 2.84 -22.43 -2.27
C ASP A 205 3.35 -22.39 -3.72
N ASN A 206 3.57 -21.20 -4.28
CA ASN A 206 3.87 -21.00 -5.69
C ASN A 206 2.88 -21.73 -6.63
N ASN A 207 1.60 -21.69 -6.28
CA ASN A 207 0.54 -22.44 -6.93
C ASN A 207 -0.15 -21.59 -8.01
N PHE A 208 0.38 -21.66 -9.22
CA PHE A 208 -0.16 -20.96 -10.39
C PHE A 208 -1.66 -21.21 -10.61
N ASN A 209 -2.14 -22.44 -10.48
CA ASN A 209 -3.54 -22.75 -10.78
C ASN A 209 -4.50 -22.13 -9.76
N ALA A 210 -4.12 -22.12 -8.47
CA ALA A 210 -4.91 -21.48 -7.42
C ALA A 210 -4.95 -19.96 -7.63
N LEU A 211 -3.80 -19.33 -7.88
CA LEU A 211 -3.72 -17.90 -8.13
C LEU A 211 -4.50 -17.49 -9.38
N HIS A 212 -4.34 -18.25 -10.48
CA HIS A 212 -5.09 -18.02 -11.72
C HIS A 212 -6.59 -18.12 -11.50
N SER A 213 -7.06 -19.15 -10.78
CA SER A 213 -8.48 -19.31 -10.49
C SER A 213 -9.05 -18.14 -9.67
N LEU A 214 -8.30 -17.65 -8.67
CA LEU A 214 -8.69 -16.49 -7.87
C LEU A 214 -8.78 -15.22 -8.71
N LEU A 215 -7.73 -14.92 -9.48
CA LEU A 215 -7.65 -13.70 -10.29
C LEU A 215 -8.60 -13.74 -11.52
N ALA A 216 -8.89 -14.92 -12.06
CA ALA A 216 -9.88 -15.11 -13.12
C ALA A 216 -11.30 -14.75 -12.65
N GLY A 217 -11.65 -15.07 -11.40
CA GLY A 217 -12.92 -14.65 -10.80
C GLY A 217 -13.06 -13.13 -10.72
N GLY A 218 -11.93 -12.42 -10.55
CA GLY A 218 -11.83 -10.97 -10.55
C GLY A 218 -11.98 -10.31 -11.92
N THR A 219 -11.35 -10.91 -12.94
CA THR A 219 -11.13 -10.28 -14.26
C THR A 219 -12.08 -10.76 -15.35
N ASN A 220 -12.59 -11.99 -15.23
CA ASN A 220 -13.49 -12.65 -16.18
C ASN A 220 -13.08 -12.44 -17.66
N PRO A 221 -11.92 -12.95 -18.09
CA PRO A 221 -11.37 -12.70 -19.43
C PRO A 221 -12.35 -13.17 -20.52
N ALA A 222 -12.69 -12.28 -21.44
CA ALA A 222 -13.66 -12.52 -22.51
C ALA A 222 -13.00 -12.91 -23.84
N SER A 223 -11.67 -12.76 -23.94
CA SER A 223 -10.89 -13.02 -25.15
C SER A 223 -9.59 -13.77 -24.83
N LYS A 224 -8.98 -14.37 -25.87
CA LYS A 224 -7.71 -15.10 -25.73
C LYS A 224 -6.57 -14.19 -25.24
N ILE A 225 -6.52 -12.94 -25.72
CA ILE A 225 -5.48 -12.00 -25.30
C ILE A 225 -5.64 -11.61 -23.83
N GLU A 226 -6.86 -11.44 -23.33
CA GLU A 226 -7.12 -11.16 -21.91
C GLU A 226 -6.75 -12.36 -21.02
N GLU A 227 -7.02 -13.58 -21.48
CA GLU A 227 -6.58 -14.80 -20.81
C GLU A 227 -5.04 -14.87 -20.75
N ASP A 228 -4.36 -14.55 -21.85
CA ASP A 228 -2.90 -14.55 -21.89
C ASP A 228 -2.30 -13.44 -21.00
N VAL A 229 -2.97 -12.28 -20.89
CA VAL A 229 -2.61 -11.22 -19.94
C VAL A 229 -2.77 -11.71 -18.49
N LEU A 230 -3.86 -12.41 -18.17
CA LEU A 230 -4.07 -12.97 -16.85
C LEU A 230 -2.98 -14.00 -16.50
N ILE A 231 -2.64 -14.88 -17.43
CA ILE A 231 -1.55 -15.85 -17.28
C ILE A 231 -0.22 -15.13 -17.00
N ALA A 232 0.11 -14.11 -17.80
CA ALA A 232 1.31 -13.31 -17.61
C ALA A 232 1.31 -12.64 -16.23
N ARG A 233 0.18 -12.08 -15.79
CA ARG A 233 0.03 -11.48 -14.45
C ARG A 233 0.31 -12.48 -13.34
N CYS A 234 -0.27 -13.68 -13.40
CA CYS A 234 -0.01 -14.74 -12.42
C CYS A 234 1.48 -15.13 -12.37
N GLN A 235 2.11 -15.31 -13.53
CA GLN A 235 3.53 -15.66 -13.62
C GLN A 235 4.42 -14.57 -13.03
N THR A 236 4.14 -13.30 -13.36
CA THR A 236 4.90 -12.16 -12.85
C THR A 236 4.71 -11.98 -11.34
N THR A 237 3.49 -12.16 -10.80
CA THR A 237 3.25 -12.16 -9.34
C THR A 237 4.11 -13.21 -8.66
N LEU A 238 4.01 -14.47 -9.10
CA LEU A 238 4.75 -15.58 -8.48
C LEU A 238 6.26 -15.36 -8.56
N ALA A 239 6.77 -14.97 -9.73
CA ALA A 239 8.19 -14.70 -9.91
C ALA A 239 8.67 -13.54 -9.03
N TYR A 240 7.85 -12.49 -8.85
CA TYR A 240 8.19 -11.35 -8.00
C TYR A 240 8.30 -11.77 -6.52
N TYR A 241 7.33 -12.51 -6.00
CA TYR A 241 7.38 -12.99 -4.61
C TYR A 241 8.52 -13.98 -4.38
N GLN A 242 8.85 -14.82 -5.36
CA GLN A 242 9.97 -15.75 -5.25
C GLN A 242 11.35 -15.09 -5.29
N ASN A 243 11.53 -14.08 -6.15
CA ASN A 243 12.86 -13.55 -6.48
C ASN A 243 13.15 -12.19 -5.86
N SER A 244 12.14 -11.47 -5.39
CA SER A 244 12.28 -10.07 -4.98
C SER A 244 11.74 -9.80 -3.57
N ILE A 245 11.02 -10.75 -2.98
CA ILE A 245 10.52 -10.64 -1.61
C ILE A 245 11.23 -11.66 -0.73
N GLU A 246 12.23 -11.20 0.01
CA GLU A 246 12.69 -11.88 1.21
C GLU A 246 11.85 -11.39 2.39
N ALA A 247 10.57 -11.78 2.41
CA ALA A 247 9.75 -11.60 3.61
C ALA A 247 10.01 -12.79 4.53
N GLU A 248 10.35 -12.52 5.79
CA GLU A 248 10.01 -13.47 6.85
C GLU A 248 8.49 -13.66 6.76
N LYS A 249 8.03 -14.90 6.63
CA LYS A 249 6.64 -15.30 6.33
C LYS A 249 5.56 -14.72 7.28
N ASP A 250 5.96 -13.94 8.27
CA ASP A 250 5.17 -13.43 9.38
C ASP A 250 5.06 -11.88 9.43
N GLN A 251 5.43 -11.14 8.37
CA GLN A 251 5.34 -9.65 8.35
C GLN A 251 4.23 -9.11 7.43
N ILE A 252 3.06 -9.74 7.49
CA ILE A 252 1.82 -9.27 6.86
C ILE A 252 0.90 -8.77 7.97
N GLU A 253 0.55 -7.49 7.95
CA GLU A 253 -0.32 -6.85 8.95
C GLU A 253 -1.61 -6.38 8.27
N LEU A 254 -2.76 -6.86 8.75
CA LEU A 254 -4.06 -6.40 8.29
C LEU A 254 -4.34 -5.00 8.87
N LYS A 255 -4.45 -3.99 8.01
CA LYS A 255 -4.68 -2.59 8.43
C LYS A 255 -6.15 -2.25 8.53
N SER A 256 -6.96 -2.78 7.61
CA SER A 256 -8.42 -2.59 7.62
C SER A 256 -9.12 -3.72 6.88
N ILE A 257 -10.34 -4.04 7.31
CA ILE A 257 -11.24 -4.96 6.63
C ILE A 257 -12.69 -4.49 6.80
N TYR A 258 -13.38 -4.40 5.66
CA TYR A 258 -14.78 -4.07 5.53
C TYR A 258 -15.36 -4.99 4.44
N PRO A 259 -16.69 -5.13 4.34
CA PRO A 259 -17.26 -5.88 3.23
C PRO A 259 -16.84 -5.24 1.90
N GLY A 260 -16.18 -6.02 1.05
CA GLY A 260 -15.69 -5.56 -0.25
C GLY A 260 -14.45 -4.65 -0.23
N TYR A 261 -13.83 -4.39 0.93
CA TYR A 261 -12.55 -3.66 1.00
C TYR A 261 -11.63 -4.17 2.09
N ALA A 262 -10.37 -4.43 1.77
CA ALA A 262 -9.34 -4.70 2.76
C ALA A 262 -8.01 -4.08 2.35
N GLU A 263 -7.23 -3.70 3.35
CA GLU A 263 -5.88 -3.21 3.17
C GLU A 263 -4.92 -4.00 4.05
N VAL A 264 -3.87 -4.51 3.42
CA VAL A 264 -2.84 -5.31 4.05
C VAL A 264 -1.50 -4.65 3.80
N GLU A 265 -0.70 -4.57 4.86
CA GLU A 265 0.65 -4.07 4.82
C GLU A 265 1.65 -5.21 4.88
N GLN A 266 2.59 -5.21 3.95
CA GLN A 266 3.67 -6.17 3.92
C GLN A 266 5.00 -5.45 4.03
N PHE A 267 5.85 -5.90 4.95
CA PHE A 267 7.26 -5.52 4.99
C PHE A 267 8.09 -6.55 4.25
N ALA A 268 8.70 -6.14 3.14
CA ALA A 268 9.52 -7.01 2.30
C ALA A 268 10.96 -6.48 2.26
N ALA A 269 11.97 -7.36 2.38
CA ALA A 269 13.33 -7.01 1.97
C ALA A 269 13.46 -7.24 0.46
N LEU A 270 13.94 -6.24 -0.28
CA LEU A 270 14.19 -6.36 -1.71
C LEU A 270 15.55 -7.03 -1.95
N THR A 271 15.54 -8.13 -2.71
CA THR A 271 16.74 -8.93 -3.03
C THR A 271 17.80 -8.13 -3.80
N SER A 272 17.40 -7.11 -4.56
CA SER A 272 18.30 -6.23 -5.34
C SER A 272 19.09 -5.25 -4.47
N ASN A 273 18.63 -4.96 -3.25
CA ASN A 273 19.29 -4.07 -2.31
C ASN A 273 19.17 -4.70 -0.91
N LEU A 274 20.07 -5.65 -0.61
CA LEU A 274 20.13 -6.53 0.56
C LEU A 274 19.96 -5.87 1.97
N ASN A 275 19.80 -4.54 2.06
CA ASN A 275 19.57 -3.80 3.31
C ASN A 275 18.35 -2.87 3.29
N GLN A 276 17.56 -2.80 2.21
CA GLN A 276 16.37 -1.95 2.15
C GLN A 276 15.10 -2.77 2.33
N ARG A 277 14.44 -2.58 3.47
CA ARG A 277 13.07 -3.03 3.68
C ARG A 277 12.12 -2.02 3.03
N VAL A 278 11.20 -2.51 2.22
CA VAL A 278 10.13 -1.72 1.61
C VAL A 278 8.82 -2.10 2.25
N ARG A 279 8.07 -1.08 2.66
CA ARG A 279 6.69 -1.18 3.11
C ARG A 279 5.80 -1.14 1.89
N ARG A 280 5.03 -2.19 1.66
CA ARG A 280 4.12 -2.34 0.52
C ARG A 280 2.70 -2.45 1.04
N THR A 281 1.75 -1.87 0.31
CA THR A 281 0.34 -1.91 0.66
C THR A 281 -0.42 -2.64 -0.44
N ILE A 282 -1.02 -3.77 -0.09
CA ILE A 282 -1.83 -4.60 -0.97
C ILE A 282 -3.29 -4.32 -0.62
N ARG A 283 -4.11 -4.04 -1.63
CA ARG A 283 -5.53 -3.74 -1.43
C ARG A 283 -6.39 -4.79 -2.09
N PHE A 284 -7.46 -5.17 -1.42
CA PHE A 284 -8.49 -6.04 -1.95
C PHE A 284 -9.77 -5.23 -2.08
N LYS A 285 -10.37 -5.25 -3.26
CA LYS A 285 -11.58 -4.48 -3.56
C LYS A 285 -12.61 -5.32 -4.28
N GLU A 286 -13.87 -5.16 -3.90
CA GLU A 286 -15.00 -5.61 -4.68
C GLU A 286 -15.26 -4.64 -5.83
N GLN A 287 -15.41 -5.17 -7.03
CA GLN A 287 -15.83 -4.42 -8.21
C GLN A 287 -16.91 -5.23 -8.94
N GLY A 288 -18.15 -4.77 -8.86
CA GLY A 288 -19.30 -5.56 -9.34
C GLY A 288 -19.51 -6.78 -8.44
N ASN A 289 -19.46 -7.99 -9.01
CA ASN A 289 -19.63 -9.26 -8.28
C ASN A 289 -18.31 -10.01 -8.07
N SER A 290 -17.19 -9.30 -8.17
CA SER A 290 -15.85 -9.89 -8.27
C SER A 290 -14.90 -9.21 -7.30
N LEU A 291 -14.04 -9.99 -6.65
CA LEU A 291 -12.97 -9.50 -5.80
C LEU A 291 -11.69 -9.34 -6.62
N LEU A 292 -11.00 -8.22 -6.43
CA LEU A 292 -9.76 -7.87 -7.10
C LEU A 292 -8.64 -7.67 -6.08
N ALA A 293 -7.50 -8.31 -6.33
CA ALA A 293 -6.26 -8.04 -5.62
C ALA A 293 -5.45 -6.97 -6.39
N ILE A 294 -5.23 -5.83 -5.75
CA ILE A 294 -4.40 -4.72 -6.22
C ILE A 294 -3.07 -4.83 -5.46
N ASP A 295 -2.15 -5.57 -6.06
CA ASP A 295 -0.80 -5.83 -5.54
C ASP A 295 0.23 -4.99 -6.31
N PRO A 296 1.00 -4.10 -5.65
CA PRO A 296 1.97 -3.25 -6.30
C PRO A 296 3.25 -4.05 -6.64
N VAL A 297 3.14 -4.95 -7.62
CA VAL A 297 4.28 -5.71 -8.16
C VAL A 297 5.12 -4.78 -9.03
N ILE A 298 6.39 -4.63 -8.69
CA ILE A 298 7.32 -3.77 -9.43
C ILE A 298 7.83 -4.53 -10.64
N GLU A 299 7.71 -3.93 -11.82
CA GLU A 299 8.23 -4.49 -13.06
C GLU A 299 9.49 -3.78 -13.52
N THR A 300 10.48 -4.57 -13.93
CA THR A 300 11.71 -4.06 -14.51
C THR A 300 11.57 -4.04 -16.03
N LEU A 301 11.96 -2.93 -16.67
CA LEU A 301 12.03 -2.82 -18.12
C LEU A 301 12.80 -4.03 -18.69
N SER A 302 12.32 -4.72 -19.72
CA SER A 302 13.00 -5.87 -20.33
C SER A 302 14.25 -5.44 -21.10
N HIS A 303 15.28 -6.29 -21.17
CA HIS A 303 16.51 -5.95 -21.90
C HIS A 303 16.23 -5.80 -23.40
N GLN A 304 15.29 -6.60 -23.91
CA GLN A 304 14.85 -6.50 -25.30
C GLN A 304 14.24 -5.13 -25.63
N ASP A 305 13.61 -4.47 -24.67
CA ASP A 305 12.97 -3.16 -24.88
C ASP A 305 13.92 -1.97 -24.64
N LEU A 306 15.22 -2.23 -24.55
CA LEU A 306 16.24 -1.18 -24.64
C LEU A 306 16.59 -0.85 -26.11
N ASP A 307 16.26 -1.77 -27.02
CA ASP A 307 16.43 -1.57 -28.46
C ASP A 307 15.18 -1.00 -29.11
N VAL A 308 15.37 -0.19 -30.16
CA VAL A 308 14.29 0.30 -31.03
C VAL A 308 14.57 -0.09 -32.48
N LYS A 309 13.54 -0.62 -33.15
CA LYS A 309 13.59 -1.15 -34.51
C LYS A 309 12.61 -0.44 -35.44
N VAL A 310 12.94 -0.42 -36.73
CA VAL A 310 12.08 0.03 -37.83
C VAL A 310 12.24 -0.93 -38.99
N GLY A 311 11.13 -1.53 -39.44
CA GLY A 311 11.16 -2.49 -40.55
C GLY A 311 12.07 -3.70 -40.29
N GLY A 312 12.25 -4.09 -39.02
CA GLY A 312 13.15 -5.16 -38.59
C GLY A 312 14.63 -4.78 -38.46
N GLU A 313 15.04 -3.56 -38.82
CA GLU A 313 16.40 -3.05 -38.58
C GLU A 313 16.46 -2.28 -37.25
N THR A 314 17.47 -2.55 -36.41
CA THR A 314 17.70 -1.81 -35.16
C THR A 314 18.28 -0.43 -35.45
N ILE A 315 17.62 0.62 -34.96
CA ILE A 315 18.04 2.02 -35.11
C ILE A 315 18.61 2.61 -33.82
N ILE A 316 18.15 2.14 -32.66
CA ILE A 316 18.71 2.45 -31.34
C ILE A 316 19.10 1.10 -30.73
N ALA A 317 20.36 0.96 -30.36
CA ALA A 317 20.89 -0.25 -29.75
C ALA A 317 21.45 0.05 -28.37
N PHE A 318 21.14 -0.80 -27.40
CA PHE A 318 21.80 -0.79 -26.11
C PHE A 318 23.15 -1.52 -26.19
N ASP A 319 24.20 -0.86 -25.73
CA ASP A 319 25.54 -1.41 -25.63
C ASP A 319 25.78 -1.90 -24.20
N GLU A 320 25.79 -3.22 -24.00
CA GLU A 320 25.99 -3.84 -22.67
C GLU A 320 27.35 -3.49 -22.05
N ASP A 321 28.40 -3.30 -22.85
CA ASP A 321 29.75 -3.05 -22.34
C ASP A 321 29.91 -1.63 -21.79
N THR A 322 29.19 -0.67 -22.37
CA THR A 322 29.26 0.74 -21.97
C THR A 322 28.02 1.22 -21.23
N GLU A 323 26.98 0.39 -21.14
CA GLU A 323 25.65 0.73 -20.61
C GLU A 323 24.97 1.90 -21.35
N GLU A 324 25.31 2.12 -22.63
CA GLU A 324 24.87 3.29 -23.40
C GLU A 324 23.86 2.91 -24.49
N LEU A 325 22.84 3.77 -24.69
CA LEU A 325 21.98 3.72 -25.87
C LEU A 325 22.65 4.47 -27.03
N ARG A 326 23.26 3.75 -27.98
CA ARG A 326 24.04 4.36 -29.07
C ARG A 326 23.18 4.67 -30.29
N VAL A 327 23.40 5.85 -30.86
CA VAL A 327 22.70 6.33 -32.07
C VAL A 327 23.64 7.04 -33.04
N SER A 328 23.36 6.95 -34.34
CA SER A 328 24.11 7.66 -35.38
C SER A 328 23.26 8.03 -36.60
N SER A 329 23.60 9.16 -37.21
CA SER A 329 23.09 9.58 -38.52
C SER A 329 23.26 8.53 -39.62
N GLU A 330 24.35 7.77 -39.63
CA GLU A 330 24.58 6.74 -40.66
C GLU A 330 23.47 5.69 -40.67
N THR A 331 23.06 5.21 -39.50
CA THR A 331 21.97 4.24 -39.35
C THR A 331 20.62 4.90 -39.64
N PHE A 332 20.36 6.05 -39.01
CA PHE A 332 19.09 6.74 -39.14
C PHE A 332 18.81 7.22 -40.55
N ASP A 333 19.77 7.86 -41.22
CA ASP A 333 19.58 8.43 -42.55
C ASP A 333 19.43 7.35 -43.62
N LYS A 334 20.08 6.20 -43.43
CA LYS A 334 19.92 5.03 -44.31
C LYS A 334 18.49 4.50 -44.27
N ILE A 335 17.86 4.48 -43.08
CA ILE A 335 16.57 3.81 -42.86
C ILE A 335 15.40 4.78 -43.00
N LEU A 336 15.51 5.99 -42.44
CA LEU A 336 14.44 6.98 -42.36
C LEU A 336 14.59 8.14 -43.36
N GLY A 337 15.75 8.24 -44.03
CA GLY A 337 16.05 9.36 -44.93
C GLY A 337 16.52 10.60 -44.17
N THR A 338 16.33 11.79 -44.73
CA THR A 338 16.85 13.03 -44.12
C THR A 338 15.99 13.49 -42.93
N PRO A 339 16.59 13.97 -41.82
CA PRO A 339 15.84 14.51 -40.69
C PRO A 339 14.98 15.72 -41.09
N LEU A 340 13.83 15.86 -40.44
CA LEU A 340 12.91 16.99 -40.56
C LEU A 340 13.51 18.26 -39.94
N SER A 341 14.24 18.10 -38.83
CA SER A 341 14.89 19.19 -38.12
C SER A 341 16.18 18.72 -37.46
N HIS A 342 17.28 19.41 -37.79
CA HIS A 342 18.57 19.34 -37.10
C HIS A 342 19.41 20.55 -37.54
N GLY A 343 19.77 21.43 -36.60
CA GLY A 343 20.53 22.62 -36.93
C GLY A 343 21.11 23.34 -35.73
N ASN A 344 21.70 24.52 -35.95
CA ASN A 344 22.33 25.32 -34.90
C ASN A 344 21.37 25.65 -33.74
N ASP A 345 20.07 25.80 -34.03
CA ASP A 345 19.05 26.17 -33.04
C ASP A 345 18.67 24.99 -32.14
N THR A 346 19.03 23.76 -32.52
CA THR A 346 18.76 22.53 -31.76
C THR A 346 20.04 21.89 -31.23
N CYS A 347 21.20 22.56 -31.32
CA CYS A 347 22.49 22.02 -30.89
C CYS A 347 23.21 23.00 -29.96
N PHE A 348 23.41 22.60 -28.71
CA PHE A 348 24.07 23.43 -27.69
C PHE A 348 25.27 22.70 -27.09
N ARG A 349 26.36 23.43 -26.90
CA ARG A 349 27.58 22.89 -26.31
C ARG A 349 27.55 23.04 -24.79
N THR A 350 27.76 21.95 -24.07
CA THR A 350 27.84 21.95 -22.60
C THR A 350 29.18 22.54 -22.12
N ALA A 351 29.26 22.87 -20.83
CA ALA A 351 30.49 23.38 -20.21
C ALA A 351 31.67 22.40 -20.32
N ASP A 352 31.37 21.10 -20.34
CA ASP A 352 32.35 20.01 -20.49
C ASP A 352 32.74 19.75 -21.96
N GLY A 353 32.22 20.57 -22.89
CA GLY A 353 32.61 20.56 -24.29
C GLY A 353 31.88 19.56 -25.19
N ARG A 354 30.94 18.77 -24.65
CA ARG A 354 30.04 17.87 -25.41
C ARG A 354 28.88 18.64 -26.05
N ASN A 355 28.30 18.15 -27.13
CA ASN A 355 27.08 18.76 -27.70
C ASN A 355 25.85 17.98 -27.23
N VAL A 356 24.84 18.70 -26.76
CA VAL A 356 23.48 18.18 -26.61
C VAL A 356 22.67 18.72 -27.79
N PHE A 357 22.09 17.82 -28.56
CA PHE A 357 21.31 18.22 -29.73
C PHE A 357 20.04 17.40 -29.90
N THR A 358 19.04 18.03 -30.52
CA THR A 358 17.78 17.39 -30.88
C THR A 358 17.70 17.17 -32.39
N VAL A 359 17.33 15.94 -32.77
CA VAL A 359 17.14 15.51 -34.16
C VAL A 359 15.72 14.95 -34.31
N GLU A 360 15.00 15.41 -35.32
CA GLU A 360 13.63 15.00 -35.59
C GLU A 360 13.53 14.23 -36.91
N TYR A 361 12.93 13.04 -36.88
CA TYR A 361 12.52 12.26 -38.05
C TYR A 361 11.00 12.04 -38.01
N PRO A 362 10.36 11.64 -39.11
CA PRO A 362 8.93 11.30 -39.08
C PRO A 362 8.63 10.23 -38.03
N GLY A 363 7.88 10.60 -36.99
CA GLY A 363 7.43 9.69 -35.93
C GLY A 363 8.41 9.44 -34.79
N ILE A 364 9.62 10.00 -34.82
CA ILE A 364 10.60 9.89 -33.73
C ILE A 364 11.40 11.20 -33.52
N ILE A 365 11.52 11.64 -32.27
CA ILE A 365 12.35 12.78 -31.86
C ILE A 365 13.42 12.27 -30.91
N LEU A 366 14.68 12.61 -31.18
CA LEU A 366 15.83 12.20 -30.38
C LEU A 366 16.48 13.40 -29.71
N THR A 367 16.90 13.24 -28.47
CA THR A 367 17.88 14.10 -27.80
C THR A 367 19.13 13.27 -27.55
N VAL A 368 20.26 13.77 -28.05
CA VAL A 368 21.52 13.04 -28.09
C VAL A 368 22.62 13.88 -27.45
N LEU A 369 23.44 13.25 -26.62
CA LEU A 369 24.70 13.78 -26.12
C LEU A 369 25.84 13.21 -26.96
N GLY A 370 26.53 14.04 -27.72
CA GLY A 370 27.61 13.55 -28.58
C GLY A 370 28.23 14.58 -29.50
N GLU A 371 28.60 14.12 -30.69
CA GLU A 371 29.31 14.89 -31.70
C GLU A 371 28.41 15.20 -32.88
N CYS A 372 28.57 16.40 -33.42
CA CYS A 372 27.85 16.88 -34.59
C CYS A 372 28.85 17.61 -35.51
N THR A 373 28.97 17.12 -36.75
CA THR A 373 29.96 17.55 -37.74
C THR A 373 29.31 17.78 -39.11
N ASP A 374 30.11 18.25 -40.08
CA ASP A 374 29.68 18.46 -41.46
C ASP A 374 28.41 19.34 -41.60
N GLY A 375 28.31 20.38 -40.76
CA GLY A 375 27.17 21.30 -40.78
C GLY A 375 25.85 20.65 -40.37
N HIS A 376 25.88 19.77 -39.35
CA HIS A 376 24.75 19.00 -38.83
C HIS A 376 24.29 17.82 -39.68
N GLN A 377 25.05 17.46 -40.71
CA GLN A 377 24.74 16.29 -41.54
C GLN A 377 25.22 14.98 -40.93
N LYS A 378 26.28 15.01 -40.12
CA LYS A 378 26.80 13.80 -39.46
C LYS A 378 26.79 13.98 -37.96
N TRP A 379 26.11 13.08 -37.30
CA TRP A 379 26.01 13.06 -35.85
C TRP A 379 26.05 11.63 -35.31
N SER A 380 26.53 11.51 -34.07
CA SER A 380 26.55 10.27 -33.31
C SER A 380 26.71 10.57 -31.83
N GLY A 381 26.18 9.70 -30.98
CA GLY A 381 26.33 9.87 -29.54
C GLY A 381 25.49 8.91 -28.72
N VAL A 382 25.33 9.27 -27.46
CA VAL A 382 24.49 8.56 -26.48
C VAL A 382 23.11 9.22 -26.46
N LEU A 383 22.09 8.39 -26.59
CA LEU A 383 20.70 8.81 -26.50
C LEU A 383 20.34 9.12 -25.05
N THR A 384 19.93 10.36 -24.79
CA THR A 384 19.36 10.73 -23.49
C THR A 384 17.84 10.64 -23.51
N ARG A 385 17.22 10.84 -24.68
CA ARG A 385 15.76 10.72 -24.84
C ARG A 385 15.35 10.37 -26.27
N ALA A 386 14.45 9.40 -26.44
CA ALA A 386 13.71 9.17 -27.68
C ALA A 386 12.21 9.25 -27.43
N GLU A 387 11.49 10.05 -28.22
CA GLU A 387 10.04 10.14 -28.22
C GLU A 387 9.49 9.50 -29.51
N ILE A 388 8.76 8.39 -29.37
CA ILE A 388 8.29 7.56 -30.49
C ILE A 388 6.78 7.63 -30.55
N SER A 389 6.24 8.08 -31.67
CA SER A 389 4.79 8.34 -31.83
C SER A 389 4.12 7.57 -32.97
N TYR A 390 4.89 6.98 -33.89
CA TYR A 390 4.33 6.25 -35.05
C TYR A 390 4.49 4.74 -34.91
N SER A 391 3.55 4.00 -35.49
CA SER A 391 3.45 2.54 -35.37
C SER A 391 4.48 1.75 -36.18
N ASN A 392 5.28 2.41 -37.02
CA ASN A 392 6.36 1.77 -37.77
C ASN A 392 7.65 1.59 -36.93
N PHE A 393 7.68 2.18 -35.74
CA PHE A 393 8.73 2.00 -34.75
C PHE A 393 8.26 1.01 -33.70
N GLU A 394 9.12 0.05 -33.36
CA GLU A 394 8.84 -0.94 -32.34
C GLU A 394 10.01 -1.05 -31.36
N MET A 395 9.73 -1.26 -30.08
CA MET A 395 10.73 -1.71 -29.11
C MET A 395 11.17 -3.14 -29.49
N GLY A 396 12.29 -3.63 -28.95
CA GLY A 396 12.81 -4.95 -29.36
C GLY A 396 11.86 -6.12 -29.10
N SER A 397 10.91 -6.02 -28.16
CA SER A 397 9.82 -7.00 -27.95
C SER A 397 8.63 -6.87 -28.92
N GLY A 398 8.64 -5.88 -29.80
CA GLY A 398 7.55 -5.57 -30.74
C GLY A 398 6.51 -4.57 -30.21
N LEU A 399 6.73 -3.92 -29.06
CA LEU A 399 5.84 -2.85 -28.59
C LEU A 399 5.93 -1.61 -29.47
N SER A 400 4.80 -1.13 -29.98
CA SER A 400 4.74 0.07 -30.83
C SER A 400 3.54 0.95 -30.48
N PRO A 401 3.60 2.25 -30.79
CA PRO A 401 2.40 3.08 -30.87
C PRO A 401 1.35 2.44 -31.80
N GLY A 402 0.08 2.61 -31.47
CA GLY A 402 -1.07 2.04 -32.18
C GLY A 402 -1.49 0.65 -31.69
N LEU A 403 -0.67 -0.05 -30.90
CA LEU A 403 -1.08 -1.33 -30.31
C LEU A 403 -2.13 -1.13 -29.21
N HIS A 404 -2.99 -2.14 -29.06
CA HIS A 404 -3.94 -2.20 -27.95
C HIS A 404 -3.18 -2.41 -26.63
N ILE A 405 -3.68 -1.83 -25.53
CA ILE A 405 -3.04 -1.88 -24.21
C ILE A 405 -2.77 -3.31 -23.71
N ASN A 406 -3.56 -4.29 -24.14
CA ASN A 406 -3.33 -5.68 -23.78
C ASN A 406 -1.97 -6.20 -24.30
N GLU A 407 -1.44 -5.68 -25.40
CA GLU A 407 -0.09 -6.00 -25.87
C GLU A 407 1.00 -5.51 -24.90
N LEU A 408 0.75 -4.37 -24.24
CA LEU A 408 1.60 -3.91 -23.14
C LEU A 408 1.48 -4.87 -21.95
N TYR A 409 0.26 -5.22 -21.55
CA TYR A 409 0.02 -6.09 -20.39
C TYR A 409 0.49 -7.53 -20.58
N LEU A 410 0.66 -8.02 -21.81
CA LEU A 410 1.31 -9.31 -22.05
C LEU A 410 2.79 -9.30 -21.67
N ARG A 411 3.44 -8.15 -21.77
CA ARG A 411 4.88 -7.98 -21.52
C ARG A 411 5.14 -7.40 -20.13
N TYR A 412 4.26 -6.51 -19.68
CA TYR A 412 4.29 -5.81 -18.42
C TYR A 412 2.90 -5.81 -17.77
N PRO A 413 2.46 -6.93 -17.14
CA PRO A 413 1.11 -7.10 -16.60
C PRO A 413 0.69 -6.12 -15.50
N PHE A 414 1.64 -5.40 -14.91
CA PHE A 414 1.47 -4.40 -13.85
C PHE A 414 1.85 -3.00 -14.34
N ALA A 415 1.99 -2.77 -15.65
CA ALA A 415 2.35 -1.46 -16.18
C ALA A 415 1.45 -0.34 -15.65
N ARG A 416 0.14 -0.59 -15.46
CA ARG A 416 -0.80 0.41 -14.93
C ARG A 416 -0.51 0.74 -13.46
N GLU A 417 -0.26 -0.26 -12.63
CA GLU A 417 0.09 -0.12 -11.22
C GLU A 417 1.46 0.55 -11.04
N ASN A 418 2.34 0.47 -12.05
CA ASN A 418 3.63 1.16 -12.12
C ASN A 418 3.53 2.50 -12.89
N GLU A 419 2.33 3.09 -12.98
CA GLU A 419 2.09 4.39 -13.64
C GLU A 419 2.56 4.49 -15.10
N TYR A 420 2.67 3.34 -15.77
CA TYR A 420 3.22 3.17 -17.11
C TYR A 420 4.68 3.61 -17.24
N LEU A 421 5.44 3.55 -16.15
CA LEU A 421 6.86 3.82 -16.06
C LEU A 421 7.63 2.53 -15.77
N LEU A 422 8.40 2.06 -16.74
CA LEU A 422 9.20 0.84 -16.63
C LEU A 422 10.66 1.22 -16.56
N GLN A 423 11.37 0.79 -15.51
CA GLN A 423 12.76 1.19 -15.28
C GLN A 423 13.68 -0.02 -15.25
N ARG A 424 14.91 0.16 -15.73
CA ARG A 424 16.03 -0.71 -15.41
C ARG A 424 17.20 0.14 -14.91
N GLN A 425 17.70 -0.23 -13.75
CA GLN A 425 18.93 0.31 -13.17
C GLN A 425 20.13 -0.52 -13.63
N PHE A 426 21.18 0.16 -14.05
CA PHE A 426 22.52 -0.35 -14.27
C PHE A 426 23.51 0.31 -13.28
N GLU A 427 24.82 0.04 -13.36
CA GLU A 427 25.77 0.54 -12.36
C GLU A 427 25.80 2.08 -12.33
N GLU A 428 25.83 2.73 -13.49
CA GLU A 428 25.96 4.19 -13.60
C GLU A 428 24.73 4.89 -14.17
N VAL A 429 23.78 4.14 -14.75
CA VAL A 429 22.66 4.71 -15.51
C VAL A 429 21.33 4.02 -15.21
N THR A 430 20.26 4.80 -15.22
CA THR A 430 18.87 4.35 -15.19
C THR A 430 18.23 4.59 -16.55
N ILE A 431 17.71 3.52 -17.16
CA ILE A 431 16.92 3.63 -18.39
C ILE A 431 15.44 3.47 -18.03
N THR A 432 14.63 4.43 -18.48
CA THR A 432 13.18 4.45 -18.25
C THR A 432 12.43 4.43 -19.58
N LEU A 433 11.46 3.52 -19.71
CA LEU A 433 10.44 3.53 -20.76
C LEU A 433 9.12 4.03 -20.15
N ALA A 434 8.68 5.21 -20.58
CA ALA A 434 7.37 5.75 -20.26
C ALA A 434 6.39 5.46 -21.42
N VAL A 435 5.23 4.90 -21.08
CA VAL A 435 4.20 4.52 -22.06
C VAL A 435 2.98 5.42 -21.89
N GLN A 436 2.61 6.16 -22.93
CA GLN A 436 1.37 6.93 -22.94
C GLN A 436 0.26 6.10 -23.57
N VAL A 437 -0.87 6.00 -22.88
CA VAL A 437 -2.05 5.27 -23.32
C VAL A 437 -3.24 6.21 -23.40
N GLU A 438 -3.95 6.19 -24.53
CA GLU A 438 -5.21 6.91 -24.71
C GLU A 438 -6.26 5.98 -25.29
N THR A 439 -7.47 6.00 -24.73
CA THR A 439 -8.62 5.21 -25.23
C THR A 439 -8.33 3.71 -25.42
N GLY A 440 -7.44 3.14 -24.61
CA GLY A 440 -7.05 1.72 -24.67
C GLY A 440 -5.94 1.37 -25.66
N TYR A 441 -5.28 2.37 -26.26
CA TYR A 441 -4.19 2.17 -27.21
C TYR A 441 -2.93 2.93 -26.78
N ILE A 442 -1.76 2.38 -27.09
CA ILE A 442 -0.47 3.04 -26.91
C ILE A 442 -0.39 4.19 -27.92
N THR A 443 -0.23 5.43 -27.46
CA THR A 443 -0.09 6.60 -28.36
C THR A 443 1.33 7.08 -28.48
N LYS A 444 2.15 6.87 -27.45
CA LYS A 444 3.54 7.31 -27.42
C LYS A 444 4.39 6.41 -26.51
N LEU A 445 5.61 6.18 -26.93
CA LEU A 445 6.66 5.56 -26.12
C LEU A 445 7.78 6.59 -25.93
N THR A 446 8.26 6.76 -24.70
CA THR A 446 9.40 7.64 -24.41
C THR A 446 10.48 6.86 -23.69
N LEU A 447 11.61 6.63 -24.37
CA LEU A 447 12.80 6.02 -23.77
C LEU A 447 13.71 7.15 -23.27
N THR A 448 14.14 7.09 -22.01
CA THR A 448 14.99 8.12 -21.38
C THR A 448 16.14 7.46 -20.65
N SER A 449 17.32 8.06 -20.75
CA SER A 449 18.53 7.68 -20.01
C SER A 449 19.01 8.88 -19.22
N ASP A 450 19.39 8.68 -17.95
CA ASP A 450 19.81 9.74 -17.02
C ASP A 450 21.31 10.14 -17.12
N TYR A 451 21.93 9.92 -18.28
CA TYR A 451 23.30 10.29 -18.62
C TYR A 451 23.63 11.80 -18.55
#